data_AF-F9EKJ3-F1
#
_entry.id   AF-F9EKJ3-F1
#
_cell.length_a   1.000
_cell.length_b   1.000
_cell.length_c   1.000
_cell.angle_alpha   90.00
_cell.angle_beta   90.00
_cell.angle_gamma   90.00
#
_symmetry.space_group_name_H-M   'P 1'
#
loop_
_entity.id
_entity.type
_entity.pdbx_description
1 polymer ?
#
loop_
_entity_poly.entity_id
_entity_poly.type
_entity_poly.pdbx_seq_one_letter_code
_entity_poly.pdbx_strand_id
1 'polypeptide(L)' 'MSGILGKKIGMTQIFEDGKFVPVTVVEAGPNFVLQKKTEEKDGYVALQLGFDEKKEKTLLNL' A
#
# COMPACT_ATOMS: atom_id res chain seq x y z
N MET A 1 8.33 -11.93 5.34
CA MET A 1 7.99 -10.53 5.65
C MET A 1 6.79 -10.16 4.80
N SER A 2 5.77 -9.54 5.40
CA SER A 2 4.54 -9.15 4.71
C SER A 2 4.44 -7.62 4.70
N GLY A 3 4.03 -7.04 3.58
CA GLY A 3 3.87 -5.60 3.43
C GLY A 3 2.71 -5.28 2.50
N ILE A 4 2.11 -4.12 2.70
CA ILE A 4 1.00 -3.60 1.91
C ILE A 4 1.26 -2.13 1.57
N LEU A 5 0.70 -1.66 0.47
CA LEU A 5 0.64 -0.25 0.14
C LEU A 5 -0.56 0.39 0.83
N GLY A 6 -0.38 1.63 1.25
CA GLY A 6 -1.42 2.42 1.89
C GLY A 6 -1.17 3.92 1.72
N LYS A 7 -2.24 4.70 1.86
CA LYS A 7 -2.22 6.17 1.73
C LYS A 7 -2.32 6.81 3.09
N LYS A 8 -1.43 7.75 3.41
CA LYS A 8 -1.56 8.58 4.62
C LYS A 8 -2.74 9.53 4.46
N ILE A 9 -3.76 9.35 5.29
CA ILE A 9 -4.97 10.19 5.29
C ILE A 9 -4.79 11.39 6.21
N GLY A 10 -4.17 11.18 7.36
CA GLY A 10 -3.94 12.25 8.31
C GLY A 10 -3.50 11.75 9.66
N MET A 11 -3.54 12.63 10.64
CA MET A 11 -3.22 12.33 12.03
C MET A 11 -4.37 12.78 12.90
N THR A 12 -4.68 11.97 13.90
CA THR A 12 -5.73 12.27 14.89
C THR A 12 -5.26 11.76 16.25
N GLN A 13 -6.09 11.97 17.26
CA GLN A 13 -5.87 11.45 18.60
C GLN A 13 -7.04 10.54 18.98
N ILE A 14 -6.72 9.41 19.60
CA ILE A 14 -7.70 8.52 20.21
C ILE A 14 -7.45 8.46 21.71
N PHE A 15 -8.51 8.13 22.45
CA PHE A 15 -8.39 7.78 23.85
C PHE A 15 -8.49 6.27 23.99
N GLU A 16 -7.50 5.68 24.62
CA GLU A 16 -7.45 4.25 24.92
C GLU A 16 -6.96 4.08 26.35
N ASP A 17 -7.69 3.31 27.16
CA ASP A 17 -7.39 3.05 28.58
C ASP A 17 -7.11 4.32 29.41
N GLY A 18 -7.87 5.39 29.15
CA GLY A 18 -7.72 6.69 29.84
C GLY A 18 -6.48 7.49 29.45
N LYS A 19 -5.73 7.05 28.43
CA LYS A 19 -4.56 7.77 27.88
C LYS A 19 -4.87 8.38 26.53
N PHE A 20 -4.28 9.55 26.28
CA PHE A 20 -4.25 10.17 24.96
C PHE A 20 -3.17 9.53 24.10
N VAL A 21 -3.55 9.01 22.94
CA VAL A 21 -2.63 8.40 21.98
C VAL A 21 -2.73 9.12 20.62
N PRO A 22 -1.67 9.79 20.15
CA PRO A 22 -1.63 10.34 18.80
C PRO A 22 -1.43 9.21 17.79
N VAL A 23 -2.27 9.16 16.76
CA VAL A 23 -2.27 8.11 15.74
C VAL A 23 -2.23 8.70 14.34
N THR A 24 -1.65 7.94 13.40
CA THR A 24 -1.71 8.25 11.97
C THR A 24 -2.72 7.34 11.30
N VAL A 25 -3.69 7.93 10.60
CA VAL A 25 -4.68 7.19 9.84
C VAL A 25 -4.08 6.86 8.47
N VAL A 26 -3.97 5.56 8.17
CA VAL A 26 -3.50 5.05 6.89
C VAL A 26 -4.64 4.25 6.26
N GLU A 27 -5.02 4.64 5.04
CA GLU A 27 -5.99 3.88 4.24
C GLU A 27 -5.24 2.78 3.49
N ALA A 28 -5.51 1.54 3.86
CA ALA A 28 -5.01 0.34 3.19
C ALA A 28 -6.11 -0.23 2.28
N GLY A 29 -6.41 0.49 1.20
CA GLY A 29 -7.24 -0.01 0.11
C GLY A 29 -6.73 -1.33 -0.51
N PRO A 30 -7.46 -1.90 -1.48
CA PRO A 30 -7.09 -3.18 -2.08
C PRO A 30 -5.70 -3.13 -2.73
N ASN A 31 -4.90 -4.15 -2.43
CA ASN A 31 -3.55 -4.31 -2.95
C ASN A 31 -3.53 -5.46 -3.96
N PHE A 32 -3.53 -5.14 -5.25
CA PHE A 32 -3.61 -6.14 -6.32
C PHE A 32 -2.22 -6.63 -6.69
N VAL A 33 -2.04 -7.95 -6.84
CA VAL A 33 -0.78 -8.52 -7.31
C VAL A 33 -0.70 -8.33 -8.83
N LEU A 34 0.24 -7.51 -9.28
CA LEU A 34 0.45 -7.21 -10.70
C LEU A 34 1.49 -8.15 -11.32
N GLN A 35 2.58 -8.42 -10.61
CA GLN A 35 3.66 -9.29 -11.11
C GLN A 35 4.31 -10.05 -9.96
N LYS A 36 4.67 -11.31 -10.22
CA LYS A 36 5.57 -12.10 -9.38
C LYS A 36 6.93 -12.19 -10.06
N LYS A 37 7.96 -11.67 -9.40
CA LYS A 37 9.35 -11.74 -9.83
C LYS A 37 10.01 -12.98 -9.25
N THR A 38 10.76 -13.68 -10.09
CA THR A 38 11.48 -14.91 -9.71
C THR A 38 12.96 -14.79 -10.01
N GLU A 39 13.80 -15.54 -9.30
CA GLU A 39 15.25 -15.51 -9.51
C GLU A 39 15.65 -15.80 -10.96
N GLU A 40 15.00 -16.78 -11.59
CA GLU A 40 15.30 -17.21 -12.97
C GLU A 40 15.09 -16.12 -14.02
N LYS A 41 14.07 -15.27 -13.85
CA LYS A 41 13.66 -14.27 -14.86
C LYS A 41 14.13 -12.86 -14.51
N ASP A 42 14.14 -12.53 -13.23
CA ASP A 42 14.34 -11.17 -12.74
C ASP A 42 15.61 -11.01 -11.88
N GLY A 43 16.29 -12.11 -11.51
CA GLY A 43 17.50 -12.09 -10.68
C GLY A 43 17.25 -11.92 -9.18
N TYR A 44 15.99 -11.88 -8.75
CA TYR A 44 15.58 -11.81 -7.34
C TYR A 44 14.11 -12.23 -7.14
N VAL A 45 13.73 -12.51 -5.90
CA VAL A 45 12.34 -12.82 -5.52
C VAL A 45 11.64 -11.56 -5.02
N ALA A 46 10.54 -11.16 -5.68
CA ALA A 46 9.69 -10.07 -5.20
C ALA A 46 8.24 -10.16 -5.73
N LEU A 47 7.35 -9.41 -5.10
CA LEU A 47 5.98 -9.19 -5.57
C LEU A 47 5.79 -7.71 -5.89
N GLN A 48 5.24 -7.43 -7.08
CA GLN A 48 4.80 -6.10 -7.46
C GLN A 48 3.31 -5.97 -7.14
N LEU A 49 2.99 -4.95 -6.34
CA LEU A 49 1.63 -4.64 -5.94
C LEU A 49 1.17 -3.35 -6.62
N GLY A 50 -0.10 -3.33 -7.02
CA GLY A 50 -0.84 -2.16 -7.45
C GLY A 50 -1.74 -1.67 -6.32
N PHE A 51 -1.89 -0.36 -6.20
CA PHE A 51 -2.68 0.30 -5.17
C PHE A 51 -3.36 1.54 -5.73
N ASP A 52 -4.59 1.76 -5.28
CA ASP A 52 -5.49 2.82 -5.75
C ASP A 52 -5.91 2.66 -7.22
N GLU A 53 -7.03 3.26 -7.59
CA GLU A 53 -7.53 3.23 -8.96
C GLU A 53 -6.96 4.38 -9.78
N LYS A 54 -6.55 4.08 -11.01
CA LYS A 54 -6.10 5.09 -11.96
C LYS A 54 -7.10 5.22 -13.09
N LYS A 55 -7.57 6.44 -13.36
CA LYS A 55 -8.48 6.73 -14.48
C LYS A 55 -7.83 6.36 -15.81
N GLU A 56 -8.59 5.71 -16.68
CA GLU A 56 -8.12 5.21 -17.98
C GLU A 56 -7.48 6.31 -18.84
N LYS A 57 -8.07 7.51 -18.86
CA LYS A 57 -7.54 8.68 -19.59
C LYS A 57 -6.17 9.18 -19.12
N THR A 58 -5.68 8.72 -17.98
CA THR A 58 -4.38 9.11 -17.42
C THR A 58 -3.41 7.93 -17.35
N LEU A 59 -3.80 6.76 -17.87
CA LEU A 59 -2.89 5.63 -18.01
C LEU A 59 -1.69 6.06 -18.86
N LEU A 60 -0.50 5.84 -18.33
CA LEU A 60 0.72 5.97 -19.12
C LEU A 60 0.76 4.72 -19.99
N ASN A 61 0.79 4.92 -21.32
CA ASN A 61 1.06 3.83 -22.25
C ASN A 61 2.47 3.32 -21.97
N LEU A 62 2.56 2.26 -21.19
CA LEU A 62 3.77 1.50 -20.89
C LEU A 62 3.79 0.25 -21.78
#